data_AF-A0A846AI79-F1
#
_entry.id   AF-A0A846AI79-F1
#
_cell.length_a   1.000
_cell.length_b   1.000
_cell.length_c   1.000
_cell.angle_alpha   90.00
_cell.angle_beta   90.00
_cell.angle_gamma   90.00
#
_symmetry.space_group_name_H-M   'P 1'
#
loop_
_entity.id
_entity.type
_entity.pdbx_description
1 polymer ?
#
loop_
_entity_poly.entity_id
_entity_poly.type
_entity_poly.pdbx_seq_one_letter_code
_entity_poly.pdbx_strand_id
1 'polypeptide(L)' 'MTLSLEDKSVPASTSEVEPTLKNTLGIDMGLKEFLVTSKGESVPIPQYYRKSQKRLKTLQKRLSRKKKRK' A
#
# COMPACT_ATOMS: atom_id res chain seq x y z
N MET A 1 -37.64 0.30 -4.85
CA MET A 1 -37.39 0.95 -3.55
C MET A 1 -35.90 0.90 -3.27
N THR A 2 -35.27 2.05 -3.09
CA THR A 2 -33.85 2.15 -2.74
C THR A 2 -33.75 2.34 -1.22
N LEU A 3 -33.13 1.39 -0.53
CA LEU A 3 -32.82 1.51 0.89
C LEU A 3 -31.35 1.92 1.01
N SER A 4 -31.10 3.17 1.33
CA SER A 4 -29.76 3.66 1.68
C SER A 4 -29.52 3.39 3.16
N LEU A 5 -28.49 2.62 3.49
CA LEU A 5 -28.10 2.33 4.87
C LEU A 5 -27.07 3.39 5.29
N GLU A 6 -27.47 4.34 6.14
CA GLU A 6 -26.56 5.35 6.68
C GLU A 6 -25.79 4.75 7.88
N ASP A 7 -24.49 4.54 7.71
CA ASP A 7 -23.60 4.08 8.78
C ASP A 7 -23.17 5.26 9.67
N LYS A 8 -23.77 5.34 10.86
CA LYS A 8 -23.51 6.40 11.85
C LYS A 8 -22.18 6.24 12.59
N SER A 9 -21.41 5.17 12.34
CA SER A 9 -20.10 4.95 12.97
C SER A 9 -18.97 5.75 12.32
N VAL A 10 -19.19 6.26 11.10
CA VAL A 10 -18.23 7.12 10.41
C VAL A 10 -18.41 8.55 10.94
N PRO A 11 -17.42 9.13 11.64
CA PRO A 11 -17.51 10.53 12.04
C PRO A 11 -17.61 11.39 10.79
N ALA A 12 -18.62 12.27 10.73
CA ALA A 12 -18.69 13.30 9.72
C ALA A 12 -17.39 14.11 9.80
N SER A 13 -16.59 14.08 8.73
CA SER A 13 -15.31 14.76 8.65
C SER A 13 -15.51 16.26 8.48
N THR A 14 -16.02 16.93 9.51
CA THR A 14 -16.03 18.39 9.63
C THR A 14 -14.65 18.82 10.12
N SER A 15 -13.66 18.74 9.24
CA SER A 15 -12.41 19.47 9.44
C SER A 15 -12.72 20.96 9.29
N GLU A 16 -12.51 21.76 10.35
CA GLU A 16 -12.72 23.22 10.39
C GLU A 16 -11.84 24.01 9.38
N VAL A 17 -10.96 23.31 8.65
CA VAL A 17 -10.01 23.90 7.73
C VAL A 17 -10.54 23.80 6.30
N GLU A 18 -10.81 24.95 5.68
CA GLU A 18 -11.13 25.00 4.26
C GLU A 18 -9.90 24.68 3.40
N PRO A 19 -10.02 23.79 2.39
CA PRO A 19 -8.93 23.47 1.50
C PRO A 19 -8.61 24.68 0.59
N THR A 20 -7.34 25.04 0.57
CA THR A 20 -6.72 26.07 -0.27
C THR A 20 -5.53 25.47 -1.02
N LEU A 21 -5.08 26.11 -2.10
CA LEU A 21 -3.86 25.66 -2.79
C LEU A 21 -2.61 25.57 -1.89
N LYS A 22 -2.58 26.33 -0.79
CA LYS A 22 -1.44 26.35 0.15
C LYS A 22 -1.45 25.18 1.14
N ASN A 23 -2.63 24.67 1.50
CA ASN A 23 -2.77 23.59 2.47
C ASN A 23 -3.15 22.24 1.85
N THR A 24 -3.39 22.21 0.53
CA THR A 24 -3.73 21.00 -0.20
C THR A 24 -2.48 20.39 -0.83
N LEU A 25 -2.30 19.08 -0.67
CA LEU A 25 -1.21 18.32 -1.29
C LEU A 25 -1.81 17.30 -2.26
N GLY A 26 -1.42 17.39 -3.53
CA GLY A 26 -1.76 16.36 -4.51
C GLY A 26 -0.93 15.11 -4.30
N ILE A 27 -1.55 13.95 -4.35
CA ILE A 27 -0.91 12.64 -4.22
C ILE A 27 -1.32 11.80 -5.42
N ASP A 28 -0.33 11.30 -6.16
CA ASP A 28 -0.49 10.29 -7.21
C ASP A 28 0.13 8.96 -6.74
N MET A 29 -0.51 7.84 -7.01
CA MET A 29 -0.07 6.51 -6.58
C MET A 29 0.06 5.58 -7.77
N GLY A 30 1.15 4.82 -7.86
CA GLY A 30 1.43 4.02 -9.05
C GLY A 30 2.26 2.76 -8.84
N LEU A 31 2.53 2.09 -9.96
CA LEU A 31 3.36 0.88 -10.02
C LEU A 31 4.83 1.17 -10.33
N LYS A 32 5.16 2.42 -10.65
CA LYS A 32 6.55 2.88 -10.81
C LYS A 32 7.09 3.42 -9.48
N GLU A 33 6.35 4.32 -8.85
CA GLU A 33 6.59 4.90 -7.53
C GLU A 33 5.36 4.62 -6.66
N PHE A 34 5.55 4.35 -5.37
CA PHE A 34 4.43 4.08 -4.46
C PHE A 34 3.52 5.29 -4.31
N LEU A 35 4.13 6.46 -4.17
CA LEU A 35 3.45 7.73 -4.03
C LEU A 35 4.33 8.85 -4.61
N VAL A 36 3.73 9.77 -5.33
CA VAL A 36 4.35 11.01 -5.82
C VAL A 36 3.51 12.18 -5.37
N THR A 37 4.13 13.19 -4.77
CA THR A 37 3.43 14.40 -4.34
C THR A 37 3.45 15.46 -5.44
N SER A 38 2.49 16.38 -5.41
CA SER A 38 2.47 17.55 -6.31
C SER A 38 3.67 18.51 -6.09
N LYS A 39 4.46 18.29 -5.05
CA LYS A 39 5.74 18.98 -4.78
C LYS A 39 6.94 18.30 -5.44
N GLY A 40 6.73 17.18 -6.15
CA GLY A 40 7.78 16.42 -6.83
C GLY A 40 8.53 15.42 -5.94
N GLU A 41 8.11 15.23 -4.70
CA GLU A 41 8.68 14.21 -3.82
C GLU A 41 8.09 12.84 -4.17
N SER A 42 8.91 11.79 -4.21
CA SER A 42 8.44 10.43 -4.46
C SER A 42 8.86 9.46 -3.37
N VAL A 43 8.00 8.48 -3.12
CA VAL A 43 8.25 7.34 -2.25
C VAL A 43 8.39 6.10 -3.13
N PRO A 44 9.51 5.36 -3.05
CA PRO A 44 9.72 4.17 -3.85
C PRO A 44 8.84 3.01 -3.38
N ILE A 45 8.56 2.08 -4.29
CA ILE A 45 7.74 0.89 -3.99
C ILE A 45 8.45 -0.04 -3.01
N PRO A 46 7.83 -0.35 -1.86
CA PRO A 46 8.38 -1.35 -0.94
C PRO A 46 8.36 -2.75 -1.56
N GLN A 47 9.52 -3.38 -1.66
CA GLN A 47 9.68 -4.69 -2.30
C GLN A 47 9.58 -5.89 -1.33
N TYR A 48 8.91 -5.73 -0.19
CA TYR A 48 8.89 -6.75 0.87
C TYR A 48 8.39 -8.11 0.37
N TYR A 49 7.25 -8.11 -0.33
CA TYR A 49 6.66 -9.32 -0.86
C TYR A 49 7.59 -10.04 -1.85
N ARG A 50 8.20 -9.29 -2.78
CA ARG A 50 9.12 -9.86 -3.79
C ARG A 50 10.39 -10.42 -3.16
N LYS A 51 10.95 -9.73 -2.16
CA LYS A 51 12.09 -10.23 -1.37
C LYS A 51 11.73 -11.53 -0.64
N SER A 52 10.59 -11.58 0.04
CA SER A 52 10.10 -12.77 0.74
C SER A 52 9.87 -13.93 -0.22
N GLN A 53 9.26 -13.69 -1.38
CA GLN A 53 9.03 -14.69 -2.42
C GLN A 53 10.35 -15.26 -2.97
N LYS A 54 11.37 -14.42 -3.23
CA LYS A 54 12.70 -14.87 -3.67
C LYS A 54 13.38 -15.75 -2.61
N ARG A 55 13.26 -15.39 -1.33
CA ARG A 55 13.77 -16.19 -0.20
C ARG A 55 13.05 -17.53 -0.12
N LEU A 56 11.72 -17.54 -0.18
CA LEU A 56 10.91 -18.76 -0.14
C LEU A 56 11.29 -19.73 -1.26
N LYS A 57 11.41 -19.24 -2.50
CA LYS A 57 11.85 -20.05 -3.66
C LYS A 57 13.21 -20.73 -3.40
N THR A 58 14.13 -20.01 -2.78
CA THR A 58 15.47 -20.54 -2.44
C THR A 58 15.37 -21.64 -1.37
N LEU A 59 14.57 -21.42 -0.32
CA LEU A 59 14.35 -22.40 0.74
C LEU A 59 13.66 -23.66 0.23
N GLN A 60 12.63 -23.51 -0.60
CA GLN A 60 11.93 -24.63 -1.24
C GLN A 60 12.88 -25.45 -2.13
N LYS A 61 13.74 -24.79 -2.92
CA LYS A 61 14.75 -25.48 -3.74
C LYS A 61 15.75 -26.27 -2.87
N ARG A 62 16.22 -25.70 -1.76
CA ARG A 62 17.10 -26.40 -0.82
C ARG A 62 16.41 -27.59 -0.16
N LEU A 63 15.16 -27.41 0.26
CA LEU A 63 14.34 -28.47 0.87
C LEU A 63 14.14 -29.63 -0.11
N SER A 64 13.79 -29.35 -1.36
CA SER A 64 13.56 -30.38 -2.39
C SER A 64 14.78 -31.28 -2.66
N ARG A 65 15.99 -30.77 -2.43
CA ARG A 65 17.26 -31.49 -2.66
C ARG A 65 17.80 -32.18 -1.40
N LYS A 66 17.20 -31.93 -0.23
CA LYS A 66 17.66 -32.51 1.03
C LYS A 66 17.25 -33.98 1.06
N LYS A 67 18.22 -34.90 1.10
CA LYS A 67 17.94 -36.32 1.35
C LYS A 67 17.29 -36.47 2.73
N LYS A 68 16.16 -37.16 2.77
CA LYS A 68 15.51 -37.53 4.03
C LYS A 68 16.47 -38.47 4.77
N ARG A 69 16.96 -38.09 5.95
CA ARG A 69 17.69 -39.02 6.81
C ARG A 69 16.70 -40.10 7.26
N LYS A 70 17.10 -41.37 7.11
CA LYS A 70 16.44 -42.50 7.77
C LYS A 70 16.56 -42.34 9.28
#